data_AF-A0A1F9APV6-F1
#
_entry.id   AF-A0A1F9APV6-F1
#
_cell.length_a   1.000
_cell.length_b   1.000
_cell.length_c   1.000
_cell.angle_alpha   90.00
_cell.angle_beta   90.00
_cell.angle_gamma   90.00
#
_symmetry.space_group_name_H-M   'P 1'
#
loop_
_entity.id
_entity.type
_entity.pdbx_description
1 polymer ?
#
loop_
_entity_poly.entity_id
_entity_poly.type
_entity_poly.pdbx_seq_one_letter_code
_entity_poly.pdbx_strand_id
1 'polypeptide(L)'
;MANPAWFVCILGLLTIFFHLLPLLGLSGLWGLDAPAYLPRTFSLAWSALAALLLLPPLAERWLPHGGHHSDGVPTAPGSSWNRAWLIAPAALIFFPFLAVATPLLGDGLDRMAALARGLKALRGQPAPLDIALHLALFHLAPWVPLGKTAFFAAWKTYRILSYLAGAFALLAGWALARHWGTSAWQKALVFGGILGMGTTLLFCGYPENYSLLAAMLLIHLWLLDRSLQPNRSPRWPLLSLLVMIGLHFFALLLLPPTFYVLFRSGRWRPGRAILALLIGVGLAFLAFLVLMLERHYRGTAAIFLAPDQIFSASRLLDFFNQQLLVCPALLPLLYLALKKRRRFPTGDLIPEKPFRRPILNYLAGASLIWLVFFYALRPVLGAGPDWDLFSLPALVYTPWLLLRARDTISHTPRGRYLAWAVLVVSFYHTIPWIAVNARHDASIARYENLLFGLEGNNPWAAGYGWLKLGKYWQHLGRTEAALSAYDRSIAANPDYSVLYREIGQQMLELGRLDLAVERFQGFLEHNPTNPGSKPALAKARKLYAKHLEWQGRGQEAAAQYQAILDLYPGQPEAQAGLARVRAKLQAGEAKQP
;
A
#
# COMPACT_ATOMS: atom_id res chain seq x y z
N MET A 1 1.75 1.71 42.70
CA MET A 1 1.59 2.04 41.26
C MET A 1 2.58 1.21 40.45
N ALA A 2 2.10 0.41 39.50
CA ALA A 2 2.92 -0.53 38.72
C ALA A 2 4.10 0.16 38.00
N ASN A 3 5.23 -0.53 37.90
CA ASN A 3 6.42 -0.06 37.20
C ASN A 3 6.13 0.05 35.69
N PRO A 4 6.13 1.26 35.06
CA PRO A 4 5.98 1.43 33.61
C PRO A 4 6.88 0.55 32.74
N ALA A 5 8.08 0.18 33.21
CA ALA A 5 8.96 -0.70 32.45
C ALA A 5 8.30 -2.09 32.28
N TRP A 6 7.81 -2.67 33.38
CA TRP A 6 7.08 -3.95 33.33
C TRP A 6 5.78 -3.85 32.53
N PHE A 7 5.06 -2.73 32.61
CA PHE A 7 3.84 -2.58 31.81
C PHE A 7 4.13 -2.49 30.30
N VAL A 8 5.15 -1.74 29.89
CA VAL A 8 5.60 -1.71 28.48
C VAL A 8 6.12 -3.07 28.03
N CYS A 9 6.83 -3.80 28.90
CA CYS A 9 7.23 -5.19 28.64
C CYS A 9 6.01 -6.08 28.36
N ILE A 10 4.98 -6.02 29.20
CA ILE A 10 3.76 -6.82 29.05
C ILE A 10 3.07 -6.49 27.72
N LEU A 11 2.93 -5.21 27.38
CA LEU A 11 2.35 -4.79 26.10
C LEU A 11 3.17 -5.32 24.90
N GLY A 12 4.50 -5.30 25.00
CA GLY A 12 5.36 -5.88 23.96
C GLY A 12 5.26 -7.40 23.84
N LEU A 13 5.20 -8.11 24.96
CA LEU A 13 5.01 -9.56 25.00
C LEU A 13 3.63 -9.96 24.45
N LEU A 14 2.59 -9.16 24.69
CA LEU A 14 1.28 -9.35 24.07
C LEU A 14 1.35 -9.22 22.55
N THR A 15 2.08 -8.23 22.02
CA THR A 15 2.32 -8.11 20.58
C THR A 15 2.99 -9.38 20.04
N ILE A 16 4.02 -9.90 20.72
CA ILE A 16 4.70 -11.15 20.32
C ILE A 16 3.72 -12.33 20.34
N PHE A 17 2.92 -12.46 21.39
CA PHE A 17 1.92 -13.52 21.52
C PHE A 17 0.94 -13.52 20.34
N PHE A 18 0.41 -12.36 19.94
CA PHE A 18 -0.51 -12.27 18.80
C PHE A 18 0.11 -12.70 17.47
N HIS A 19 1.42 -12.50 17.28
CA HIS A 19 2.14 -12.97 16.09
C HIS A 19 2.39 -14.48 16.08
N LEU A 20 2.31 -15.13 17.25
CA LEU A 20 2.47 -16.58 17.38
C LEU A 20 1.14 -17.32 17.18
N LEU A 21 -0.02 -16.67 17.35
CA LEU A 21 -1.33 -17.30 17.14
C LEU A 21 -1.48 -17.94 15.75
N PRO A 22 -1.04 -17.31 14.64
CA PRO A 22 -1.14 -17.91 13.31
C PRO A 22 -0.28 -19.18 13.15
N LEU A 23 0.81 -19.33 13.91
CA LEU A 23 1.60 -20.57 13.94
C LEU A 23 0.85 -21.74 14.57
N LEU A 24 -0.17 -21.45 15.39
CA LEU A 24 -1.03 -22.43 16.05
C LEU A 24 -2.29 -22.74 15.24
N GLY A 25 -2.40 -22.25 13.99
CA GLY A 25 -3.59 -22.42 13.16
C GLY A 25 -4.75 -21.51 13.54
N LEU A 26 -4.54 -20.54 14.43
CA LEU A 26 -5.54 -19.55 14.80
C LEU A 26 -5.45 -18.36 13.83
N SER A 27 -6.24 -18.40 12.74
CA SER A 27 -6.20 -17.42 11.65
C SER A 27 -7.31 -16.38 11.74
N GLY A 28 -6.96 -15.11 11.49
CA GLY A 28 -7.88 -13.96 11.48
C GLY A 28 -7.14 -12.61 11.51
N LEU A 29 -5.85 -12.62 11.87
CA LEU A 29 -5.03 -11.42 11.97
C LEU A 29 -4.10 -11.25 10.77
N TRP A 30 -4.62 -10.81 9.63
CA TRP A 30 -3.82 -10.59 8.40
C TRP A 30 -2.65 -9.61 8.59
N GLY A 31 -2.65 -8.77 9.63
CA GLY A 31 -1.52 -7.89 9.92
C GLY A 31 -0.34 -8.62 10.55
N LEU A 32 -0.59 -9.56 11.45
CA LEU A 32 0.42 -10.14 12.36
C LEU A 32 0.84 -11.56 11.97
N ASP A 33 0.33 -12.06 10.84
CA ASP A 33 0.53 -13.42 10.35
C ASP A 33 1.85 -13.65 9.62
N ALA A 34 2.63 -12.60 9.36
CA ALA A 34 3.89 -12.70 8.61
C ALA A 34 4.83 -13.82 9.15
N PRO A 35 5.04 -13.99 10.47
CA PRO A 35 5.90 -15.07 10.96
C PRO A 35 5.42 -16.49 10.61
N ALA A 36 4.14 -16.70 10.29
CA ALA A 36 3.63 -18.03 9.90
C ALA A 36 4.10 -18.49 8.52
N TYR A 37 4.53 -17.55 7.67
CA TYR A 37 5.02 -17.84 6.30
C TYR A 37 6.54 -17.80 6.20
N LEU A 38 7.24 -17.67 7.33
CA LEU A 38 8.67 -17.81 7.43
C LEU A 38 9.02 -19.19 8.02
N PRO A 39 10.27 -19.68 7.88
CA PRO A 39 10.67 -20.95 8.47
C PRO A 39 10.35 -20.97 9.97
N ARG A 40 9.68 -22.03 10.44
CA ARG A 40 9.23 -22.12 11.84
C ARG A 40 10.37 -21.91 12.85
N THR A 41 11.56 -22.44 12.54
CA THR A 41 12.77 -22.24 13.34
C THR A 41 13.17 -20.77 13.45
N PHE A 42 13.12 -20.03 12.35
CA PHE A 42 13.35 -18.58 12.33
C PHE A 42 12.31 -17.86 13.18
N SER A 43 11.01 -18.14 12.97
CA SER A 43 9.94 -17.43 13.67
C SER A 43 10.00 -17.64 15.18
N LEU A 44 10.22 -18.87 15.64
CA LEU A 44 10.38 -19.18 17.06
C LEU A 44 11.64 -18.53 17.66
N ALA A 45 12.78 -18.60 16.96
CA ALA A 45 14.02 -17.97 17.42
C ALA A 45 13.91 -16.45 17.48
N TRP A 46 13.27 -15.83 16.48
CA TRP A 46 13.03 -14.39 16.42
C TRP A 46 12.11 -13.91 17.54
N SER A 47 11.01 -14.63 17.80
CA SER A 47 10.10 -14.34 18.92
C SER A 47 10.77 -14.54 20.28
N ALA A 48 11.56 -15.60 20.44
CA ALA A 48 12.33 -15.84 21.68
C ALA A 48 13.35 -14.72 21.92
N LEU A 49 14.11 -14.32 20.89
CA LEU A 49 15.04 -13.21 20.97
C LEU A 49 14.32 -11.91 21.36
N ALA A 50 13.23 -11.56 20.69
CA ALA A 50 12.48 -10.35 21.00
C ALA A 50 11.92 -10.36 22.44
N ALA A 51 11.40 -11.50 22.90
CA ALA A 51 10.93 -11.65 24.28
C ALA A 51 12.07 -11.45 25.30
N LEU A 52 13.25 -12.02 25.04
CA LEU A 52 14.43 -11.83 25.89
C LEU A 52 14.89 -10.36 25.91
N LEU A 53 14.92 -9.69 24.75
CA LEU A 53 15.30 -8.28 24.63
C LEU A 53 14.29 -7.33 25.31
N LEU A 54 13.06 -7.77 25.56
CA LEU A 54 12.05 -7.01 26.29
C LEU A 54 12.16 -7.14 27.81
N LEU A 55 12.79 -8.20 28.35
CA LEU A 55 12.87 -8.40 29.80
C LEU A 55 13.72 -7.29 30.46
N PRO A 56 13.15 -6.47 31.38
CA PRO A 56 13.86 -5.33 31.95
C PRO A 56 15.24 -5.65 32.56
N PRO A 57 15.40 -6.72 33.37
CA PRO A 57 16.70 -7.05 33.96
C PRO A 57 17.78 -7.41 32.93
N LEU A 58 17.38 -8.02 31.81
CA LEU A 58 18.31 -8.36 30.73
C LEU A 58 18.62 -7.11 29.91
N ALA A 59 17.61 -6.35 29.52
CA ALA A 59 17.80 -5.11 28.76
C ALA A 59 18.70 -4.12 29.52
N GLU A 60 18.57 -3.98 30.84
CA GLU A 60 19.44 -3.14 31.65
C GLU A 60 20.92 -3.56 31.55
N ARG A 61 21.24 -4.86 31.48
CA ARG A 61 22.61 -5.37 31.31
C ARG A 61 23.20 -5.06 29.94
N TRP A 62 22.38 -5.04 28.90
CA TRP A 62 22.81 -4.89 27.50
C TRP A 62 22.83 -3.43 27.06
N LEU A 63 22.06 -2.58 27.74
CA LEU A 63 22.06 -1.15 27.49
C LEU A 63 23.39 -0.55 28.00
N PRO A 64 24.14 0.18 27.15
CA PRO A 64 25.41 0.79 27.55
C PRO A 64 25.20 1.61 28.83
N HIS A 65 25.93 1.33 29.91
CA HIS A 65 25.86 2.16 31.11
C HIS A 65 26.67 3.42 30.85
N GLY A 66 26.00 4.51 30.47
CA GLY A 66 26.68 5.78 30.28
C GLY A 66 27.14 6.29 31.64
N GLY A 67 28.45 6.20 31.91
CA GLY A 67 29.10 7.02 32.92
C GLY A 67 28.97 8.50 32.57
N HIS A 68 29.21 9.37 33.55
CA HIS A 68 29.16 10.84 33.49
C HIS A 68 30.10 11.51 32.47
N HIS A 69 30.54 10.82 31.43
CA HIS A 69 31.17 11.47 30.29
C HIS A 69 30.09 12.23 29.52
N SER A 70 30.13 13.55 29.70
CA SER A 70 29.62 14.58 28.80
C SER A 70 29.30 14.04 27.41
N ASP A 71 28.14 14.41 26.87
CA ASP A 71 27.59 14.22 25.52
C ASP A 71 28.61 14.24 24.35
N GLY A 72 29.58 13.33 24.40
CA GLY A 72 30.65 13.10 23.47
C GLY A 72 30.14 12.22 22.35
N VAL A 73 29.10 12.70 21.66
CA VAL A 73 29.15 12.53 20.21
C VAL A 73 30.45 13.22 19.81
N PRO A 74 31.41 12.58 19.12
CA PRO A 74 32.54 13.31 18.59
C PRO A 74 31.98 14.44 17.72
N THR A 75 32.02 15.66 18.25
CA THR A 75 31.94 16.91 17.51
C THR A 75 33.27 17.03 16.78
N ALA A 76 33.51 16.11 15.84
CA ALA A 76 34.42 16.41 14.76
C ALA A 76 33.86 17.69 14.10
N PRO A 77 34.67 18.76 13.95
CA PRO A 77 34.25 19.95 13.24
C PRO A 77 34.14 19.60 11.75
N GLY A 78 32.95 19.12 11.40
CA GLY A 78 32.54 18.82 10.04
C GLY A 78 31.03 18.85 10.06
N SER A 79 30.43 19.73 9.25
CA SER A 79 29.00 20.02 9.28
C SER A 79 28.19 18.72 9.39
N SER A 80 27.15 18.71 10.22
CA SER A 80 26.28 17.54 10.38
C SER A 80 25.71 17.01 9.06
N TRP A 81 25.70 17.83 8.01
CA TRP A 81 25.33 17.44 6.65
C TRP A 81 26.30 16.39 6.06
N ASN A 82 27.58 16.41 6.43
CA ASN A 82 28.60 15.50 5.89
C ASN A 82 28.29 14.02 6.16
N ARG A 83 27.54 13.69 7.22
CA ARG A 83 27.09 12.30 7.49
C ARG A 83 25.73 11.98 6.86
N ALA A 84 24.89 12.98 6.58
CA ALA A 84 23.61 12.77 5.87
C ALA A 84 23.84 12.29 4.43
N TRP A 85 24.92 12.75 3.79
CA TRP A 85 25.36 12.27 2.48
C TRP A 85 25.76 10.79 2.44
N LEU A 86 25.98 10.13 3.59
CA LEU A 86 26.19 8.68 3.64
C LEU A 86 24.87 7.91 3.74
N ILE A 87 23.80 8.52 4.26
CA ILE A 87 22.51 7.86 4.51
C ILE A 87 21.77 7.60 3.20
N ALA A 88 21.68 8.59 2.31
CA ALA A 88 20.92 8.43 1.07
C ALA A 88 21.55 7.43 0.08
N PRO A 89 22.86 7.46 -0.20
CA PRO A 89 23.50 6.42 -1.01
C PRO A 89 23.40 5.03 -0.37
N ALA A 90 23.59 4.93 0.96
CA ALA A 90 23.41 3.66 1.66
C ALA A 90 21.97 3.15 1.57
N ALA A 91 20.97 4.03 1.61
CA ALA A 91 19.57 3.68 1.43
C ALA A 91 19.26 3.16 0.03
N LEU A 92 19.82 3.81 -1.00
CA LEU A 92 19.69 3.39 -2.40
C LEU A 92 20.36 2.05 -2.68
N ILE A 93 21.30 1.64 -1.83
CA ILE A 93 21.88 0.29 -1.83
C ILE A 93 21.02 -0.68 -1.00
N PHE A 94 20.54 -0.25 0.16
CA PHE A 94 19.85 -1.09 1.15
C PHE A 94 18.45 -1.56 0.70
N PHE A 95 17.56 -0.66 0.28
CA PHE A 95 16.18 -1.03 -0.06
C PHE A 95 16.07 -2.04 -1.22
N PRO A 96 16.92 -1.99 -2.26
CA PRO A 96 16.94 -3.04 -3.28
C PRO A 96 17.19 -4.47 -2.76
N PHE A 97 17.93 -4.66 -1.67
CA PHE A 97 18.11 -6.00 -1.06
C PHE A 97 16.86 -6.51 -0.36
N LEU A 98 15.92 -5.61 -0.06
CA LEU A 98 14.65 -5.92 0.60
C LEU A 98 13.47 -5.89 -0.38
N ALA A 99 13.75 -5.89 -1.69
CA ALA A 99 12.75 -5.69 -2.73
C ALA A 99 11.58 -6.66 -2.62
N VAL A 100 10.36 -6.13 -2.61
CA VAL A 100 9.13 -6.93 -2.67
C VAL A 100 9.16 -7.83 -3.91
N ALA A 101 8.97 -9.12 -3.69
CA ALA A 101 9.11 -10.17 -4.70
C ALA A 101 7.91 -10.27 -5.64
N THR A 102 6.73 -9.84 -5.21
CA THR A 102 5.47 -9.99 -5.96
C THR A 102 4.63 -8.71 -5.92
N PRO A 103 3.98 -8.30 -7.01
CA PRO A 103 3.12 -7.09 -7.06
C PRO A 103 1.68 -7.37 -6.60
N LEU A 104 1.46 -8.43 -5.82
CA LEU A 104 0.13 -8.96 -5.49
C LEU A 104 -0.48 -8.31 -4.25
N LEU A 105 0.35 -7.69 -3.42
CA LEU A 105 -0.12 -6.90 -2.30
C LEU A 105 -0.65 -5.56 -2.84
N GLY A 106 -1.87 -5.17 -2.47
CA GLY A 106 -2.52 -3.93 -2.92
C GLY A 106 -3.04 -3.95 -4.37
N ASP A 107 -2.91 -2.82 -5.05
CA ASP A 107 -3.34 -2.64 -6.45
C ASP A 107 -2.17 -2.57 -7.44
N GLY A 108 -0.94 -2.80 -6.98
CA GLY A 108 0.26 -2.69 -7.79
C GLY A 108 0.26 -3.42 -9.13
N LEU A 109 -0.35 -4.61 -9.25
CA LEU A 109 -0.54 -5.29 -10.54
C LEU A 109 -1.37 -4.45 -11.54
N ASP A 110 -2.47 -3.86 -11.06
CA ASP A 110 -3.37 -3.03 -11.85
C ASP A 110 -2.67 -1.72 -12.25
N ARG A 111 -1.88 -1.14 -11.33
CA ARG A 111 -1.08 0.05 -11.60
C ARG A 111 -0.03 -0.16 -12.68
N MET A 112 0.70 -1.27 -12.62
CA MET A 112 1.69 -1.60 -13.64
C MET A 112 1.04 -1.84 -15.00
N ALA A 113 -0.10 -2.54 -15.04
CA ALA A 113 -0.86 -2.73 -16.26
C ALA A 113 -1.43 -1.42 -16.82
N ALA A 114 -1.86 -0.48 -15.97
CA ALA A 114 -2.30 0.84 -16.38
C ALA A 114 -1.12 1.67 -16.94
N LEU A 115 0.04 1.66 -16.29
CA LEU A 115 1.25 2.34 -16.75
C LEU A 115 1.69 1.83 -18.13
N ALA A 116 1.69 0.50 -18.33
CA ALA A 116 2.02 -0.11 -19.61
C ALA A 116 1.06 0.27 -20.76
N ARG A 117 -0.20 0.62 -20.44
CA ARG A 117 -1.22 1.09 -21.41
C ARG A 117 -1.18 2.60 -21.65
N GLY A 118 -0.35 3.33 -20.91
CA GLY A 118 -0.13 4.77 -21.07
C GLY A 118 -1.24 5.66 -20.49
N LEU A 119 -1.14 6.97 -20.76
CA LEU A 119 -1.91 8.02 -20.08
C LEU A 119 -3.44 7.80 -20.10
N LYS A 120 -4.01 7.25 -21.19
CA LYS A 120 -5.46 7.01 -21.27
C LYS A 120 -5.96 6.07 -20.17
N ALA A 121 -5.17 5.06 -19.80
CA ALA A 121 -5.50 4.11 -18.75
C ALA A 121 -5.34 4.68 -17.33
N LEU A 122 -4.63 5.80 -17.18
CA LEU A 122 -4.36 6.48 -15.90
C LEU A 122 -5.26 7.71 -15.70
N ARG A 123 -6.07 8.10 -16.69
CA ARG A 123 -7.00 9.23 -16.58
C ARG A 123 -7.99 9.01 -15.44
N GLY A 124 -8.19 10.04 -14.62
CA GLY A 124 -9.14 10.02 -13.51
C GLY A 124 -8.58 9.47 -12.19
N GLN A 125 -7.35 8.96 -12.17
CA GLN A 125 -6.69 8.60 -10.91
C GLN A 125 -6.37 9.84 -10.06
N PRO A 126 -6.50 9.77 -8.72
CA PRO A 126 -6.39 10.91 -7.81
C PRO A 126 -4.95 11.35 -7.51
N ALA A 127 -4.00 11.10 -8.42
CA ALA A 127 -2.56 11.20 -8.17
C ALA A 127 -1.78 11.76 -9.39
N PRO A 128 -2.12 12.96 -9.90
CA PRO A 128 -1.62 13.44 -11.20
C PRO A 128 -0.10 13.62 -11.29
N LEU A 129 0.55 14.12 -10.23
CA LEU A 129 2.00 14.29 -10.20
C LEU A 129 2.71 12.95 -10.09
N ASP A 130 2.21 12.03 -9.25
CA ASP A 130 2.75 10.68 -9.14
C ASP A 130 2.71 9.95 -10.49
N ILE A 131 1.56 10.03 -11.17
CA ILE A 131 1.37 9.49 -12.52
C ILE A 131 2.35 10.10 -13.51
N ALA A 132 2.51 11.42 -13.49
CA ALA A 132 3.43 12.12 -14.38
C ALA A 132 4.88 11.67 -14.15
N LEU A 133 5.30 11.49 -12.90
CA LEU A 133 6.64 11.01 -12.56
C LEU A 133 6.86 9.56 -13.01
N HIS A 134 5.90 8.67 -12.77
CA HIS A 134 5.98 7.28 -13.22
C HIS A 134 5.98 7.18 -14.76
N LEU A 135 5.11 7.91 -15.45
CA LEU A 135 5.08 7.94 -16.92
C LEU A 135 6.37 8.53 -17.50
N ALA A 136 6.85 9.64 -16.95
CA ALA A 136 8.10 10.25 -17.39
C ALA A 136 9.26 9.26 -17.24
N LEU A 137 9.40 8.61 -16.09
CA LEU A 137 10.44 7.61 -15.88
C LEU A 137 10.25 6.36 -16.77
N PHE A 138 9.02 5.91 -16.99
CA PHE A 138 8.72 4.79 -17.89
C PHE A 138 9.14 5.08 -19.34
N HIS A 139 9.00 6.33 -19.81
CA HIS A 139 9.35 6.74 -21.17
C HIS A 139 10.81 7.18 -21.35
N LEU A 140 11.45 7.73 -20.33
CA LEU A 140 12.84 8.22 -20.40
C LEU A 140 13.87 7.09 -20.41
N ALA A 141 13.49 5.92 -19.92
CA ALA A 141 14.47 4.90 -19.59
C ALA A 141 14.73 3.98 -20.80
N PRO A 142 16.00 3.81 -21.24
CA PRO A 142 16.36 3.18 -22.53
C PRO A 142 16.16 1.65 -22.59
N TRP A 143 15.26 1.09 -21.79
CA TRP A 143 15.11 -0.35 -21.58
C TRP A 143 14.15 -1.04 -22.59
N VAL A 144 14.52 -1.11 -23.90
CA VAL A 144 14.28 -2.24 -24.86
C VAL A 144 12.80 -2.53 -25.32
N PRO A 145 12.57 -3.01 -26.58
CA PRO A 145 11.40 -2.65 -27.42
C PRO A 145 10.10 -3.40 -27.11
N LEU A 146 9.00 -2.81 -27.57
CA LEU A 146 7.59 -3.22 -27.40
C LEU A 146 7.33 -4.70 -27.71
N GLY A 147 7.07 -5.49 -26.67
CA GLY A 147 6.52 -6.84 -26.76
C GLY A 147 7.12 -7.78 -25.71
N LYS A 148 6.33 -8.15 -24.69
CA LYS A 148 6.74 -8.83 -23.42
C LYS A 148 7.55 -7.98 -22.41
N THR A 149 7.95 -6.77 -22.83
CA THR A 149 8.80 -5.81 -22.10
C THR A 149 8.07 -4.81 -21.20
N ALA A 150 6.79 -4.49 -21.48
CA ALA A 150 6.09 -3.38 -20.83
C ALA A 150 5.75 -3.64 -19.34
N PHE A 151 5.36 -4.87 -18.98
CA PHE A 151 5.07 -5.24 -17.58
C PHE A 151 6.31 -5.11 -16.69
N PHE A 152 7.43 -5.73 -17.08
CA PHE A 152 8.67 -5.67 -16.32
C PHE A 152 9.30 -4.27 -16.32
N ALA A 153 9.14 -3.51 -17.41
CA ALA A 153 9.51 -2.10 -17.44
C ALA A 153 8.71 -1.29 -16.42
N ALA A 154 7.38 -1.47 -16.37
CA ALA A 154 6.52 -0.81 -15.39
C ALA A 154 6.92 -1.19 -13.96
N TRP A 155 7.19 -2.46 -13.69
CA TRP A 155 7.65 -2.91 -12.37
C TRP A 155 8.97 -2.26 -11.97
N LYS A 156 9.95 -2.19 -12.87
CA LYS A 156 11.22 -1.49 -12.63
C LYS A 156 11.02 0.00 -12.36
N THR A 157 10.15 0.67 -13.12
CA THR A 157 9.82 2.09 -12.93
C THR A 157 9.32 2.36 -11.51
N TYR A 158 8.32 1.59 -11.07
CA TYR A 158 7.78 1.70 -9.72
C TYR A 158 8.84 1.43 -8.64
N ARG A 159 9.69 0.40 -8.83
CA ARG A 159 10.77 0.07 -7.90
C ARG A 159 11.75 1.21 -7.71
N ILE A 160 12.19 1.85 -8.80
CA ILE A 160 13.14 2.96 -8.75
C ILE A 160 12.56 4.14 -7.95
N LEU A 161 11.32 4.54 -8.23
CA LEU A 161 10.68 5.64 -7.50
C LEU A 161 10.42 5.28 -6.04
N SER A 162 10.06 4.02 -5.73
CA SER A 162 9.94 3.52 -4.36
C SER A 162 11.27 3.61 -3.59
N TYR A 163 12.39 3.20 -4.17
CA TYR A 163 13.71 3.29 -3.52
C TYR A 163 14.15 4.74 -3.31
N LEU A 164 13.93 5.61 -4.30
CA LEU A 164 14.21 7.04 -4.20
C LEU A 164 13.38 7.67 -3.08
N ALA A 165 12.09 7.35 -2.99
CA ALA A 165 11.23 7.78 -1.91
C ALA A 165 11.77 7.31 -0.54
N GLY A 166 12.24 6.06 -0.45
CA GLY A 166 12.89 5.52 0.75
C GLY A 166 14.12 6.31 1.19
N ALA A 167 15.00 6.68 0.26
CA ALA A 167 16.17 7.49 0.57
C ALA A 167 15.78 8.87 1.12
N PHE A 168 14.77 9.51 0.52
CA PHE A 168 14.23 10.78 1.02
C PHE A 168 13.55 10.62 2.40
N ALA A 169 12.81 9.53 2.61
CA ALA A 169 12.16 9.23 3.89
C ALA A 169 13.20 9.04 5.02
N LEU A 170 14.31 8.35 4.75
CA LEU A 170 15.41 8.19 5.70
C LEU A 170 16.07 9.53 6.06
N LEU A 171 16.35 10.37 5.06
CA LEU A 171 16.90 11.71 5.30
C LEU A 171 15.95 12.58 6.13
N ALA A 172 14.65 12.59 5.78
CA ALA A 172 13.64 13.35 6.50
C ALA A 172 13.45 12.83 7.93
N GLY A 173 13.36 11.51 8.11
CA GLY A 173 13.26 10.87 9.43
C GLY A 173 14.48 11.18 10.31
N TRP A 174 15.69 11.15 9.74
CA TRP A 174 16.92 11.52 10.46
C TRP A 174 16.91 13.00 10.87
N ALA A 175 16.49 13.88 9.96
CA ALA A 175 16.38 15.31 10.23
C ALA A 175 15.34 15.62 11.33
N LEU A 176 14.18 14.95 11.30
CA LEU A 176 13.17 15.01 12.34
C LEU A 176 13.72 14.52 13.68
N ALA A 177 14.37 13.35 13.71
CA ALA A 177 14.94 12.78 14.93
C ALA A 177 15.95 13.71 15.59
N ARG A 178 16.86 14.32 14.82
CA ARG A 178 17.83 15.30 15.34
C ARG A 178 17.16 16.51 15.95
N HIS A 179 16.05 16.95 15.37
CA HIS A 179 15.40 18.16 15.79
C HIS A 179 14.45 17.93 16.98
N TRP A 180 13.78 16.79 16.98
CA TRP A 180 12.84 16.39 18.01
C TRP A 180 13.54 15.79 19.24
N GLY A 181 14.55 14.95 19.09
CA GLY A 181 15.26 14.35 20.22
C GLY A 181 16.36 15.25 20.82
N THR A 182 16.44 15.34 22.14
CA THR A 182 17.55 16.00 22.84
C THR A 182 18.66 15.02 23.19
N SER A 183 18.32 13.80 23.61
CA SER A 183 19.27 12.71 23.91
C SER A 183 19.44 11.73 22.75
N ALA A 184 20.50 10.91 22.80
CA ALA A 184 20.71 9.82 21.83
C ALA A 184 19.53 8.84 21.78
N TRP A 185 18.97 8.47 22.93
CA TRP A 185 17.83 7.55 23.02
C TRP A 185 16.51 8.14 22.53
N GLN A 186 16.30 9.45 22.70
CA GLN A 186 15.15 10.12 22.09
C GLN A 186 15.28 10.20 20.57
N LYS A 187 16.49 10.48 20.06
CA LYS A 187 16.78 10.47 18.62
C LYS A 187 16.57 9.06 18.04
N ALA A 188 17.07 8.03 18.73
CA ALA A 188 16.88 6.63 18.36
C ALA A 188 15.38 6.25 18.38
N LEU A 189 14.62 6.66 19.39
CA LEU A 189 13.18 6.44 19.44
C LEU A 189 12.47 7.06 18.24
N VAL A 190 12.73 8.33 17.93
CA VAL A 190 12.04 9.02 16.83
C VAL A 190 12.44 8.41 15.48
N PHE A 191 13.74 8.24 15.23
CA PHE A 191 14.22 7.69 13.95
C PHE A 191 13.82 6.23 13.78
N GLY A 192 14.14 5.38 14.75
CA GLY A 192 13.83 3.97 14.74
C GLY A 192 12.33 3.69 14.84
N GLY A 193 11.55 4.55 15.50
CA GLY A 193 10.10 4.47 15.53
C GLY A 193 9.45 4.78 14.19
N ILE A 194 9.98 5.72 13.41
CA ILE A 194 9.54 6.00 12.03
C ILE A 194 9.93 4.84 11.09
N LEU A 195 11.16 4.31 11.22
CA LEU A 195 11.63 3.19 10.38
C LEU A 195 11.04 1.84 10.76
N GLY A 196 10.65 1.66 12.01
CA GLY A 196 9.99 0.48 12.51
C GLY A 196 8.47 0.51 12.35
N MET A 197 7.96 1.33 11.42
CA MET A 197 6.57 1.29 10.96
C MET A 197 6.40 0.24 9.86
N GLY A 198 5.19 -0.30 9.68
CA GLY A 198 4.87 -1.18 8.55
C GLY A 198 4.99 -0.48 7.18
N THR A 199 4.85 0.85 7.15
CA THR A 199 5.00 1.71 5.96
C THR A 199 6.39 1.63 5.34
N THR A 200 7.40 1.13 6.05
CA THR A 200 8.75 0.93 5.50
C THR A 200 8.75 0.01 4.28
N LEU A 201 7.77 -0.91 4.18
CA LEU A 201 7.59 -1.74 3.00
C LEU A 201 7.31 -0.93 1.72
N LEU A 202 6.68 0.26 1.82
CA LEU A 202 6.44 1.15 0.67
C LEU A 202 7.74 1.56 -0.05
N PHE A 203 8.86 1.53 0.67
CA PHE A 203 10.18 1.89 0.17
C PHE A 203 11.00 0.70 -0.32
N CYS A 204 10.48 -0.51 -0.17
CA CYS A 204 11.13 -1.77 -0.53
C CYS A 204 10.75 -2.20 -1.96
N GLY A 205 10.65 -1.28 -2.91
CA GLY A 205 10.35 -1.61 -4.31
C GLY A 205 8.90 -2.04 -4.56
N TYR A 206 8.01 -1.62 -3.66
CA TYR A 206 6.59 -1.93 -3.69
C TYR A 206 5.87 -1.06 -4.75
N PRO A 207 5.13 -1.66 -5.71
CA PRO A 207 4.60 -0.92 -6.84
C PRO A 207 3.33 -0.12 -6.53
N GLU A 208 3.49 1.03 -5.89
CA GLU A 208 2.37 1.90 -5.46
C GLU A 208 2.64 3.41 -5.60
N ASN A 209 1.57 4.22 -5.64
CA ASN A 209 1.64 5.69 -5.62
C ASN A 209 1.85 6.32 -4.24
N TYR A 210 1.77 5.54 -3.16
CA TYR A 210 1.89 6.06 -1.81
C TYR A 210 3.34 6.23 -1.34
N SER A 211 4.32 5.64 -2.04
CA SER A 211 5.73 5.71 -1.67
C SER A 211 6.26 7.15 -1.66
N LEU A 212 6.07 7.88 -2.76
CA LEU A 212 6.45 9.30 -2.89
C LEU A 212 5.66 10.18 -1.91
N LEU A 213 4.36 9.93 -1.74
CA LEU A 213 3.53 10.67 -0.79
C LEU A 213 4.03 10.47 0.64
N ALA A 214 4.37 9.24 1.04
CA ALA A 214 4.85 8.93 2.37
C ALA A 214 6.18 9.63 2.70
N ALA A 215 7.13 9.61 1.75
CA ALA A 215 8.39 10.34 1.88
C ALA A 215 8.14 11.86 1.97
N MET A 216 7.27 12.38 1.10
CA MET A 216 6.94 13.80 1.05
C MET A 216 6.21 14.28 2.32
N LEU A 217 5.41 13.42 2.95
CA LEU A 217 4.77 13.73 4.23
C LEU A 217 5.81 13.90 5.35
N LEU A 218 6.84 13.05 5.43
CA LEU A 218 7.94 13.24 6.39
C LEU A 218 8.73 14.53 6.12
N ILE A 219 8.96 14.86 4.85
CA ILE A 219 9.58 16.14 4.44
C ILE A 219 8.67 17.31 4.85
N HIS A 220 7.35 17.20 4.64
CA HIS A 220 6.38 18.21 5.04
C HIS A 220 6.39 18.44 6.54
N LEU A 221 6.41 17.38 7.36
CA LEU A 221 6.55 17.48 8.82
C LEU A 221 7.82 18.25 9.21
N TRP A 222 8.94 17.95 8.57
CA TRP A 222 10.19 18.63 8.82
C TRP A 222 10.13 20.11 8.42
N LEU A 223 9.61 20.43 7.23
CA LEU A 223 9.45 21.81 6.75
C LEU A 223 8.47 22.61 7.60
N LEU A 224 7.36 22.01 8.02
CA LEU A 224 6.36 22.64 8.89
C LEU A 224 6.97 22.97 10.24
N ASP A 225 7.64 22.01 10.88
CA ASP A 225 8.34 22.20 12.16
C ASP A 225 9.40 23.31 12.05
N ARG A 226 10.15 23.35 10.94
CA ARG A 226 11.11 24.42 10.62
C ARG A 226 10.45 25.79 10.49
N SER A 227 9.31 25.87 9.81
CA SER A 227 8.58 27.12 9.56
C SER A 227 7.81 27.64 10.78
N LEU A 228 7.59 26.80 11.79
CA LEU A 228 6.98 27.22 13.05
C LEU A 228 7.95 28.00 13.95
N GLN A 229 9.25 28.01 13.63
CA GLN A 229 10.26 28.80 14.34
C GLN A 229 10.21 30.30 14.00
N PRO A 230 10.65 31.18 14.91
CA PRO A 230 10.74 32.62 14.65
C PRO A 230 11.48 32.93 13.34
N ASN A 231 11.00 33.97 12.63
CA ASN A 231 11.61 34.50 11.40
C ASN A 231 11.75 33.49 10.25
N ARG A 232 10.95 32.41 10.23
CA ARG A 232 10.89 31.46 9.11
C ARG A 232 9.61 31.65 8.31
N SER A 233 9.75 31.62 6.99
CA SER A 233 8.63 31.78 6.06
C SER A 233 7.71 30.54 6.06
N PRO A 234 6.37 30.71 5.99
CA PRO A 234 5.42 29.61 5.84
C PRO A 234 5.37 29.06 4.40
N ARG A 235 6.12 29.61 3.44
CA ARG A 235 6.02 29.19 2.03
C ARG A 235 6.37 27.72 1.79
N TRP A 236 7.31 27.18 2.57
CA TRP A 236 7.80 25.80 2.40
C TRP A 236 6.80 24.72 2.83
N PRO A 237 6.13 24.79 4.01
CA PRO A 237 5.05 23.87 4.32
C PRO A 237 3.86 23.99 3.36
N LEU A 238 3.59 25.19 2.82
CA LEU A 238 2.54 25.38 1.82
C LEU A 238 2.92 24.74 0.46
N LEU A 239 4.15 24.95 -0.01
CA LEU A 239 4.64 24.35 -1.25
C LEU A 239 4.71 22.82 -1.14
N SER A 240 5.20 22.29 -0.03
CA SER A 240 5.22 20.85 0.19
C SER A 240 3.81 20.24 0.22
N LEU A 241 2.84 20.94 0.81
CA LEU A 241 1.45 20.51 0.78
C LEU A 241 0.86 20.50 -0.64
N LEU A 242 1.18 21.51 -1.46
CA LEU A 242 0.79 21.54 -2.87
C LEU A 242 1.38 20.35 -3.65
N VAL A 243 2.68 20.05 -3.44
CA VAL A 243 3.32 18.87 -4.04
C VAL A 243 2.62 17.58 -3.59
N MET A 244 2.32 17.44 -2.29
CA MET A 244 1.59 16.28 -1.78
C MET A 244 0.19 16.13 -2.37
N ILE A 245 -0.55 17.23 -2.57
CA ILE A 245 -1.85 17.20 -3.26
C ILE A 245 -1.69 16.70 -4.70
N GLY A 246 -0.62 17.12 -5.38
CA GLY A 246 -0.28 16.59 -6.69
C GLY A 246 0.05 15.09 -6.67
N LEU A 247 0.79 14.62 -5.65
CA LEU A 247 1.12 13.21 -5.48
C LEU A 247 -0.12 12.38 -5.13
N HIS A 248 -1.04 12.91 -4.32
CA HIS A 248 -2.35 12.30 -4.09
C HIS A 248 -3.36 13.29 -3.47
N PHE A 249 -4.60 13.27 -3.96
CA PHE A 249 -5.68 14.13 -3.46
C PHE A 249 -6.05 13.93 -1.99
N PHE A 250 -5.73 12.80 -1.34
CA PHE A 250 -5.95 12.64 0.10
C PHE A 250 -5.14 13.64 0.94
N ALA A 251 -4.05 14.20 0.40
CA ALA A 251 -3.31 15.26 1.06
C ALA A 251 -4.13 16.55 1.26
N LEU A 252 -5.25 16.74 0.54
CA LEU A 252 -6.19 17.85 0.77
C LEU A 252 -6.73 17.86 2.20
N LEU A 253 -6.86 16.68 2.82
CA LEU A 253 -7.30 16.53 4.21
C LEU A 253 -6.31 17.10 5.23
N LEU A 254 -5.07 17.43 4.81
CA LEU A 254 -4.07 18.10 5.65
C LEU A 254 -4.14 19.63 5.58
N LEU A 255 -4.95 20.21 4.67
CA LEU A 255 -5.15 21.65 4.59
C LEU A 255 -5.66 22.25 5.91
N PRO A 256 -6.77 21.76 6.52
CA PRO A 256 -7.28 22.35 7.76
C PRO A 256 -6.25 22.39 8.91
N PRO A 257 -5.56 21.29 9.28
CA PRO A 257 -4.60 21.33 10.37
C PRO A 257 -3.36 22.17 10.03
N THR A 258 -2.86 22.18 8.78
CA THR A 258 -1.72 23.02 8.38
C THR A 258 -2.07 24.49 8.53
N PHE A 259 -3.21 24.93 8.01
CA PHE A 259 -3.64 26.33 8.10
C PHE A 259 -3.93 26.76 9.52
N TYR A 260 -4.62 25.93 10.29
CA TYR A 260 -4.91 26.20 11.70
C TYR A 260 -3.62 26.49 12.47
N VAL A 261 -2.60 25.64 12.31
CA VAL A 261 -1.34 25.78 13.04
C VAL A 261 -0.51 26.97 12.57
N LEU A 262 -0.46 27.26 11.26
CA LEU A 262 0.23 28.45 10.74
C LEU A 262 -0.46 29.74 11.19
N PHE A 263 -1.80 29.78 11.17
CA PHE A 263 -2.59 30.91 11.63
C PHE A 263 -2.41 31.13 13.14
N ARG A 264 -2.60 30.09 13.95
CA ARG A 264 -2.53 30.20 15.41
C ARG A 264 -1.14 30.57 15.91
N SER A 265 -0.10 30.16 15.18
CA SER A 265 1.30 30.51 15.47
C SER A 265 1.71 31.89 14.93
N GLY A 266 0.79 32.65 14.33
CA GLY A 266 1.06 33.96 13.74
C GLY A 266 2.00 33.91 12.54
N ARG A 267 2.22 32.72 11.95
CA ARG A 267 3.13 32.51 10.82
C ARG A 267 2.50 32.87 9.48
N TRP A 268 1.17 32.86 9.42
CA TRP A 268 0.41 33.11 8.20
C TRP A 268 -0.91 33.80 8.51
N ARG A 269 -1.23 34.83 7.74
CA ARG A 269 -2.52 35.55 7.77
C ARG A 269 -3.00 35.69 6.32
N PRO A 270 -3.83 34.75 5.81
CA PRO A 270 -4.28 34.81 4.43
C PRO A 270 -5.18 36.03 4.18
N GLY A 271 -5.06 36.62 3.00
CA GLY A 271 -6.08 37.52 2.49
C GLY A 271 -7.39 36.77 2.19
N ARG A 272 -8.51 37.51 2.10
CA ARG A 272 -9.85 36.95 1.83
C ARG A 272 -9.91 36.10 0.56
N ALA A 273 -9.18 36.49 -0.49
CA ALA A 273 -9.13 35.76 -1.76
C ALA A 273 -8.52 34.36 -1.62
N ILE A 274 -7.43 34.23 -0.84
CA ILE A 274 -6.79 32.92 -0.60
C ILE A 274 -7.72 32.04 0.24
N LEU A 275 -8.40 32.60 1.23
CA LEU A 275 -9.36 31.85 2.03
C LEU A 275 -10.53 31.34 1.17
N ALA A 276 -11.07 32.19 0.29
CA ALA A 276 -12.13 31.80 -0.65
C ALA A 276 -11.68 30.69 -1.60
N LEU A 277 -10.45 30.76 -2.13
CA LEU A 277 -9.88 29.70 -2.98
C LEU A 277 -9.80 28.37 -2.21
N LEU A 278 -9.30 28.38 -0.98
CA LEU A 278 -9.15 27.17 -0.17
C LEU A 278 -10.49 26.54 0.18
N ILE A 279 -11.48 27.36 0.52
CA ILE A 279 -12.86 26.90 0.72
C ILE A 279 -13.41 26.31 -0.58
N GLY A 280 -13.20 26.97 -1.71
CA GLY A 280 -13.61 26.49 -3.04
C GLY A 280 -12.99 25.13 -3.38
N VAL A 281 -11.68 24.95 -3.19
CA VAL A 281 -10.99 23.65 -3.39
C VAL A 281 -11.55 22.59 -2.45
N GLY A 282 -11.77 22.92 -1.17
CA GLY A 282 -12.35 22.01 -0.20
C GLY A 282 -13.77 21.57 -0.56
N LEU A 283 -14.62 22.51 -1.00
CA LEU A 283 -15.98 22.24 -1.48
C LEU A 283 -15.96 21.43 -2.78
N ALA A 284 -15.05 21.72 -3.71
CA ALA A 284 -14.89 20.93 -4.93
C ALA A 284 -14.44 19.50 -4.63
N PHE A 285 -13.54 19.31 -3.66
CA PHE A 285 -13.14 17.97 -3.21
C PHE A 285 -14.29 17.23 -2.53
N LEU A 286 -15.08 17.92 -1.70
CA LEU A 286 -16.27 17.33 -1.09
C LEU A 286 -17.32 16.97 -2.14
N ALA A 287 -17.56 17.84 -3.12
CA ALA A 287 -18.46 17.58 -4.24
C ALA A 287 -17.96 16.42 -5.10
N PHE A 288 -16.64 16.33 -5.36
CA PHE A 288 -16.03 15.15 -5.99
C PHE A 288 -16.30 13.89 -5.17
N LEU A 289 -16.12 13.93 -3.85
CA LEU A 289 -16.43 12.81 -2.95
C LEU A 289 -17.90 12.39 -3.05
N VAL A 290 -18.83 13.36 -3.04
CA VAL A 290 -20.27 13.14 -3.15
C VAL A 290 -20.66 12.59 -4.52
N LEU A 291 -20.14 13.15 -5.62
CA LEU A 291 -20.38 12.65 -6.98
C LEU A 291 -19.81 11.24 -7.16
N MET A 292 -18.65 10.97 -6.54
CA MET A 292 -18.10 9.63 -6.44
C MET A 292 -19.04 8.72 -5.65
N LEU A 293 -19.66 9.15 -4.55
CA LEU A 293 -20.66 8.35 -3.84
C LEU A 293 -21.92 8.10 -4.69
N GLU A 294 -22.47 9.12 -5.35
CA GLU A 294 -23.74 9.09 -6.08
C GLU A 294 -23.68 8.28 -7.38
N ARG A 295 -22.66 8.50 -8.24
CA ARG A 295 -22.50 7.70 -9.48
C ARG A 295 -22.27 6.22 -9.19
N HIS A 296 -21.80 5.87 -8.00
CA HIS A 296 -21.17 4.59 -7.73
C HIS A 296 -22.09 3.55 -7.07
N TYR A 297 -23.27 3.91 -6.54
CA TYR A 297 -24.30 2.95 -6.13
C TYR A 297 -24.78 2.02 -7.27
N ARG A 298 -24.20 2.13 -8.48
CA ARG A 298 -24.47 1.26 -9.65
C ARG A 298 -23.23 0.63 -10.33
N GLY A 299 -22.01 0.65 -9.76
CA GLY A 299 -20.93 -0.12 -10.41
C GLY A 299 -19.49 -0.06 -9.89
N THR A 300 -19.12 0.87 -9.01
CA THR A 300 -17.76 0.95 -8.43
C THR A 300 -17.73 1.45 -6.98
N ALA A 301 -18.85 1.45 -6.25
CA ALA A 301 -18.98 1.84 -4.83
C ALA A 301 -18.35 0.85 -3.84
N ALA A 302 -17.21 0.27 -4.19
CA ALA A 302 -16.47 -0.65 -3.33
C ALA A 302 -15.40 0.06 -2.51
N ILE A 303 -15.51 1.38 -2.23
CA ILE A 303 -14.48 2.17 -1.49
C ILE A 303 -15.00 2.78 -0.18
N PHE A 304 -16.31 2.84 0.08
CA PHE A 304 -16.87 3.35 1.36
C PHE A 304 -17.67 2.26 2.07
N LEU A 305 -17.61 2.24 3.41
CA LEU A 305 -18.46 1.32 4.19
C LEU A 305 -19.93 1.70 4.08
N ALA A 306 -20.80 0.68 4.02
CA ALA A 306 -22.21 0.87 4.30
C ALA A 306 -22.39 1.36 5.75
N PRO A 307 -23.31 2.33 6.03
CA PRO A 307 -23.44 2.94 7.36
C PRO A 307 -23.64 1.94 8.51
N ASP A 308 -24.37 0.85 8.26
CA ASP A 308 -24.64 -0.24 9.21
C ASP A 308 -23.39 -1.05 9.59
N GLN A 309 -22.36 -1.05 8.73
CA GLN A 309 -21.12 -1.80 8.95
C GLN A 309 -20.05 -1.01 9.70
N ILE A 310 -20.21 0.31 9.83
CA ILE A 310 -19.21 1.21 10.43
C ILE A 310 -18.88 0.81 11.87
N PHE A 311 -19.83 0.34 12.67
CA PHE A 311 -19.61 -0.03 14.07
C PHE A 311 -19.65 -1.55 14.33
N SER A 312 -19.55 -2.36 13.27
CA SER A 312 -19.50 -3.82 13.42
C SER A 312 -18.22 -4.29 14.12
N ALA A 313 -18.31 -5.37 14.90
CA ALA A 313 -17.17 -5.92 15.62
C ALA A 313 -16.04 -6.40 14.68
N SER A 314 -16.40 -6.98 13.54
CA SER A 314 -15.45 -7.38 12.50
C SER A 314 -14.68 -6.18 11.94
N ARG A 315 -15.39 -5.07 11.66
CA ARG A 315 -14.74 -3.86 11.15
C ARG A 315 -13.78 -3.24 12.16
N LEU A 316 -14.17 -3.18 13.43
CA LEU A 316 -13.31 -2.67 14.50
C LEU A 316 -12.04 -3.54 14.64
N LEU A 317 -12.18 -4.86 14.56
CA LEU A 317 -11.07 -5.80 14.62
C LEU A 317 -10.12 -5.63 13.43
N ASP A 318 -10.66 -5.55 12.20
CA ASP A 318 -9.86 -5.34 10.99
C ASP A 318 -9.07 -4.04 11.05
N PHE A 319 -9.72 -2.95 11.47
CA PHE A 319 -9.08 -1.66 11.59
C PHE A 319 -7.96 -1.69 12.63
N PHE A 320 -8.21 -2.29 13.80
CA PHE A 320 -7.19 -2.40 14.85
C PHE A 320 -6.00 -3.27 14.42
N ASN A 321 -6.27 -4.42 13.79
CA ASN A 321 -5.27 -5.31 13.23
C ASN A 321 -4.40 -4.60 12.19
N GLN A 322 -5.01 -3.79 11.33
CA GLN A 322 -4.30 -2.92 10.40
C GLN A 322 -3.44 -1.87 11.10
N GLN A 323 -3.95 -1.23 12.17
CA GLN A 323 -3.17 -0.26 12.94
C GLN A 323 -1.95 -0.91 13.60
N LEU A 324 -2.05 -2.16 14.05
CA LEU A 324 -0.90 -2.92 14.56
C LEU A 324 0.11 -3.29 13.46
N LEU A 325 -0.33 -3.46 12.21
CA LEU A 325 0.59 -3.64 11.09
C LEU A 325 1.37 -2.35 10.80
N VAL A 326 0.68 -1.21 10.71
CA VAL A 326 1.31 0.05 10.28
C VAL A 326 2.07 0.76 11.41
N CYS A 327 1.64 0.58 12.66
CA CYS A 327 2.27 1.07 13.88
C CYS A 327 2.45 -0.07 14.90
N PRO A 328 3.50 -0.91 14.79
CA PRO A 328 3.58 -2.14 15.58
C PRO A 328 3.72 -1.92 17.10
N ALA A 329 4.32 -0.79 17.47
CA ALA A 329 4.43 -0.35 18.86
C ALA A 329 3.25 0.54 19.31
N LEU A 330 2.08 0.48 18.65
CA LEU A 330 0.92 1.31 18.97
C LEU A 330 0.56 1.29 20.46
N LEU A 331 0.42 0.10 21.05
CA LEU A 331 0.02 -0.04 22.46
C LEU A 331 1.04 0.58 23.44
N PRO A 332 2.34 0.22 23.41
CA PRO A 332 3.31 0.85 24.30
C PRO A 332 3.46 2.35 24.03
N LEU A 333 3.41 2.80 22.78
CA LEU A 333 3.46 4.22 22.44
C LEU A 333 2.25 4.99 22.97
N LEU A 334 1.04 4.45 22.82
CA LEU A 334 -0.19 5.06 23.33
C LEU A 334 -0.14 5.17 24.86
N TYR A 335 0.29 4.10 25.55
CA TYR A 335 0.49 4.15 27.00
C TYR A 335 1.46 5.26 27.42
N LEU A 336 2.62 5.36 26.77
CA LEU A 336 3.61 6.38 27.08
C LEU A 336 3.13 7.79 26.72
N ALA A 337 2.40 7.95 25.62
CA ALA A 337 1.89 9.24 25.16
C ALA A 337 0.78 9.81 26.07
N LEU A 338 -0.06 8.94 26.64
CA LEU A 338 -1.16 9.32 27.54
C LEU A 338 -0.72 9.51 28.99
N LYS A 339 0.45 9.00 29.36
CA LYS A 339 0.95 9.09 30.73
C LYS A 339 1.17 10.56 31.14
N LYS A 340 0.49 10.99 32.22
CA LYS A 340 0.67 12.34 32.78
C LYS A 340 2.15 12.61 33.03
N ARG A 341 2.60 13.80 32.61
CA ARG A 341 3.94 14.33 32.88
C ARG A 341 4.19 14.24 34.39
N ARG A 342 5.01 13.29 34.83
CA ARG A 342 5.57 13.38 36.17
C ARG A 342 6.69 14.40 36.08
N ARG A 343 6.62 15.45 36.90
CA ARG A 343 7.80 16.28 37.18
C ARG A 343 8.89 15.32 37.64
N PHE A 344 9.99 15.21 36.88
CA PHE A 344 11.14 14.46 37.36
C PHE A 344 11.67 15.18 38.61
N PRO A 345 11.97 14.47 39.71
CA PRO A 345 12.38 15.09 40.97
C PRO A 345 13.73 15.83 40.87
N THR A 346 14.54 15.50 39.87
CA THR A 346 15.80 16.16 39.53
C THR A 346 15.48 17.32 38.59
N GLY A 347 15.75 18.56 39.00
CA GLY A 347 15.33 19.83 38.38
C GLY A 347 15.75 20.12 36.94
N ASP A 348 16.06 19.12 36.12
CA ASP A 348 16.33 19.26 34.70
C ASP A 348 15.02 19.41 33.91
N LEU A 349 14.41 20.59 34.02
CA LEU A 349 13.44 21.05 33.02
C LEU A 349 14.20 21.19 31.70
N ILE A 350 14.16 20.17 30.84
CA ILE A 350 14.49 20.36 29.41
C ILE A 350 13.51 21.43 28.92
N PRO A 351 13.96 22.63 28.53
CA PRO A 351 13.06 23.72 28.17
C PRO A 351 12.12 23.27 27.06
N GLU A 352 10.81 23.46 27.22
CA GLU A 352 9.85 23.22 26.14
C GLU A 352 10.26 24.14 24.98
N LYS A 353 10.73 23.54 23.87
CA LYS A 353 10.99 24.33 22.66
C LYS A 353 9.70 25.08 22.27
N PRO A 354 9.72 26.40 22.04
CA PRO A 354 8.51 27.21 21.90
C PRO A 354 7.61 26.78 20.73
N PHE A 355 8.16 26.11 19.72
CA PHE A 355 7.44 25.61 18.53
C PHE A 355 6.79 24.22 18.71
N ARG A 356 6.97 23.58 19.86
CA ARG A 356 6.51 22.20 20.09
C ARG A 356 4.98 22.05 20.12
N ARG A 357 4.28 22.97 20.79
CA ARG A 357 2.82 22.90 20.91
C ARG A 357 2.13 23.01 19.54
N PRO A 358 2.51 23.95 18.66
CA PRO A 358 1.98 24.00 17.30
C PRO A 358 2.11 22.69 16.51
N ILE A 359 3.29 22.06 16.47
CA ILE A 359 3.46 20.81 15.70
C ILE A 359 2.67 19.64 16.30
N LEU A 360 2.54 19.56 17.63
CA LEU A 360 1.67 18.58 18.30
C LEU A 360 0.19 18.79 17.95
N ASN A 361 -0.27 20.03 17.83
CA ASN A 361 -1.65 20.35 17.44
C ASN A 361 -1.91 20.00 15.97
N TYR A 362 -0.93 20.25 15.10
CA TYR A 362 -1.00 19.84 13.69
C TYR A 362 -1.17 18.33 13.59
N LEU A 363 -0.23 17.59 14.20
CA LEU A 363 -0.22 16.14 14.18
C LEU A 363 -1.50 15.55 14.80
N ALA A 364 -2.00 16.12 15.89
CA ALA A 364 -3.27 15.68 16.51
C ALA A 364 -4.47 15.89 15.57
N GLY A 365 -4.61 17.10 15.01
CA GLY A 365 -5.71 17.43 14.10
C GLY A 365 -5.67 16.60 12.81
N ALA A 366 -4.50 16.45 12.21
CA ALA A 366 -4.30 15.61 11.03
C ALA A 366 -4.56 14.13 11.35
N SER A 367 -4.12 13.63 12.51
CA SER A 367 -4.41 12.25 12.95
C SER A 367 -5.91 12.01 13.08
N LEU A 368 -6.65 12.93 13.72
CA LEU A 368 -8.10 12.79 13.88
C LEU A 368 -8.82 12.77 12.53
N ILE A 369 -8.51 13.72 11.65
CA ILE A 369 -9.15 13.82 10.32
C ILE A 369 -8.88 12.55 9.51
N TRP A 370 -7.61 12.12 9.43
CA TRP A 370 -7.25 10.93 8.66
C TRP A 370 -7.81 9.65 9.29
N LEU A 371 -7.69 9.45 10.60
CA LEU A 371 -8.25 8.25 11.24
C LEU A 371 -9.76 8.13 11.00
N VAL A 372 -10.53 9.21 11.16
CA VAL A 372 -11.99 9.19 10.93
C VAL A 372 -12.30 8.95 9.45
N PHE A 373 -11.63 9.66 8.55
CA PHE A 373 -11.87 9.52 7.11
C PHE A 373 -11.54 8.12 6.61
N PHE A 374 -10.34 7.62 6.90
CA PHE A 374 -9.90 6.30 6.47
C PHE A 374 -10.68 5.19 7.20
N TYR A 375 -11.10 5.36 8.45
CA TYR A 375 -11.98 4.40 9.10
C TYR A 375 -13.28 4.15 8.32
N ALA A 376 -13.85 5.21 7.73
CA ALA A 376 -15.06 5.15 6.91
C ALA A 376 -14.85 4.58 5.49
N LEU A 377 -13.59 4.41 5.04
CA LEU A 377 -13.27 3.79 3.74
C LEU A 377 -13.25 2.26 3.81
N ARG A 378 -13.82 1.60 2.81
CA ARG A 378 -13.78 0.15 2.57
C ARG A 378 -13.41 -0.20 1.13
N PRO A 379 -12.21 0.13 0.64
CA PRO A 379 -11.72 -0.40 -0.62
C PRO A 379 -11.67 -1.92 -0.51
N VAL A 380 -12.49 -2.61 -1.31
CA VAL A 380 -12.40 -4.06 -1.48
C VAL A 380 -11.49 -4.32 -2.68
N LEU A 381 -10.21 -4.58 -2.43
CA LEU A 381 -9.19 -4.78 -3.46
C LEU A 381 -8.52 -6.17 -3.33
N GLY A 382 -9.19 -7.22 -3.80
CA GLY A 382 -8.59 -8.56 -3.89
C GLY A 382 -8.40 -9.25 -2.54
N ALA A 383 -7.25 -9.91 -2.32
CA ALA A 383 -7.01 -10.80 -1.18
C ALA A 383 -6.97 -10.15 0.22
N GLY A 384 -6.91 -8.82 0.34
CA GLY A 384 -6.83 -8.15 1.63
C GLY A 384 -7.25 -6.68 1.57
N PRO A 385 -7.34 -6.00 2.72
CA PRO A 385 -7.53 -4.55 2.77
C PRO A 385 -6.38 -3.83 2.07
N ASP A 386 -6.67 -2.66 1.49
CA ASP A 386 -5.72 -1.77 0.81
C ASP A 386 -4.70 -1.16 1.79
N TRP A 387 -3.82 -2.00 2.33
CA TRP A 387 -3.07 -1.72 3.54
C TRP A 387 -2.22 -0.45 3.45
N ASP A 388 -1.72 -0.16 2.26
CA ASP A 388 -0.90 0.98 1.91
C ASP A 388 -1.69 2.30 1.95
N LEU A 389 -2.89 2.34 1.39
CA LEU A 389 -3.82 3.44 1.53
C LEU A 389 -4.11 3.72 3.02
N PHE A 390 -4.41 2.67 3.77
CA PHE A 390 -4.70 2.77 5.19
C PHE A 390 -3.48 2.95 6.09
N SER A 391 -2.28 2.85 5.52
CA SER A 391 -1.03 3.14 6.23
C SER A 391 -0.77 4.64 6.35
N LEU A 392 -1.41 5.46 5.51
CA LEU A 392 -1.25 6.92 5.50
C LEU A 392 -1.55 7.57 6.87
N PRO A 393 -2.68 7.28 7.56
CA PRO A 393 -2.91 7.74 8.94
C PRO A 393 -1.72 7.55 9.88
N ALA A 394 -1.03 6.41 9.79
CA ALA A 394 0.08 6.06 10.69
C ALA A 394 1.28 6.98 10.53
N LEU A 395 1.49 7.54 9.34
CA LEU A 395 2.55 8.51 9.07
C LEU A 395 2.33 9.86 9.76
N VAL A 396 1.16 10.08 10.36
CA VAL A 396 0.85 11.27 11.15
C VAL A 396 0.69 10.92 12.64
N TYR A 397 -0.12 9.91 12.98
CA TYR A 397 -0.36 9.59 14.38
C TYR A 397 0.85 8.92 15.03
N THR A 398 1.69 8.18 14.30
CA THR A 398 2.90 7.58 14.88
C THR A 398 3.92 8.66 15.25
N PRO A 399 4.25 9.64 14.39
CA PRO A 399 5.01 10.81 14.81
C PRO A 399 4.40 11.58 15.99
N TRP A 400 3.07 11.70 16.06
CA TRP A 400 2.40 12.31 17.22
C TRP A 400 2.70 11.54 18.52
N LEU A 401 2.51 10.21 18.48
CA LEU A 401 2.78 9.32 19.60
C LEU A 401 4.25 9.36 20.01
N LEU A 402 5.18 9.28 19.07
CA LEU A 402 6.63 9.37 19.32
C LEU A 402 6.98 10.71 19.98
N LEU A 403 6.43 11.82 19.49
CA LEU A 403 6.69 13.16 20.01
C LEU A 403 6.13 13.39 21.42
N ARG A 404 5.08 12.65 21.80
CA ARG A 404 4.53 12.61 23.15
C ARG A 404 5.32 11.66 24.06
N ALA A 405 5.55 10.44 23.60
CA ALA A 405 6.23 9.37 24.34
C ALA A 405 7.68 9.73 24.70
N ARG A 406 8.39 10.47 23.82
CA ARG A 406 9.79 10.89 24.06
C ARG A 406 9.99 11.61 25.40
N ASP A 407 8.97 12.30 25.91
CA ASP A 407 9.09 13.06 27.18
C ASP A 407 9.21 12.13 28.39
N THR A 408 8.76 10.90 28.25
CA THR A 408 8.93 9.85 29.26
C THR A 408 10.29 9.16 29.16
N ILE A 409 11.03 9.42 28.08
CA ILE A 409 12.37 8.89 27.81
C ILE A 409 13.42 9.88 28.33
N SER A 410 14.06 9.53 29.44
CA SER A 410 15.17 10.27 30.04
C SER A 410 16.50 9.51 29.94
N HIS A 411 17.59 10.12 30.40
CA HIS A 411 18.92 9.49 30.46
C HIS A 411 19.01 8.36 31.49
N THR A 412 18.01 8.22 32.37
CA THR A 412 17.96 7.14 33.37
C THR A 412 17.95 5.76 32.69
N PRO A 413 18.50 4.70 33.32
CA PRO A 413 18.39 3.32 32.81
C PRO A 413 16.97 2.94 32.40
N ARG A 414 15.99 3.32 33.22
CA ARG A 414 14.57 3.10 32.95
C ARG A 414 14.07 3.84 31.71
N GLY A 415 14.45 5.10 31.51
CA GLY A 415 14.09 5.86 30.32
C GLY A 415 14.64 5.23 29.04
N ARG A 416 15.90 4.79 29.09
CA ARG A 416 16.56 4.08 27.98
C ARG A 416 15.88 2.75 27.66
N TYR A 417 15.51 1.98 28.69
CA TYR A 417 14.72 0.77 28.54
C TYR A 417 13.38 1.01 27.83
N LEU A 418 12.64 2.06 28.19
CA LEU A 418 11.35 2.35 27.55
C LEU A 418 11.50 2.61 26.04
N ALA A 419 12.54 3.34 25.64
CA ALA A 419 12.84 3.56 24.22
C ALA A 419 13.25 2.26 23.53
N TRP A 420 14.12 1.48 24.16
CA TRP A 420 14.55 0.17 23.69
C TRP A 420 13.37 -0.78 23.44
N ALA A 421 12.47 -0.92 24.42
CA ALA A 421 11.31 -1.80 24.32
C ALA A 421 10.37 -1.41 23.16
N VAL A 422 10.12 -0.12 22.97
CA VAL A 422 9.35 0.36 21.80
C VAL A 422 10.03 -0.04 20.50
N LEU A 423 11.35 0.16 20.38
CA LEU A 423 12.09 -0.21 19.17
C LEU A 423 12.10 -1.72 18.93
N VAL A 424 12.26 -2.54 19.97
CA VAL A 424 12.18 -4.01 19.87
C VAL A 424 10.81 -4.43 19.34
N VAL A 425 9.71 -3.89 19.88
CA VAL A 425 8.35 -4.21 19.40
C VAL A 425 8.13 -3.76 17.96
N SER A 426 8.57 -2.55 17.61
CA SER A 426 8.51 -2.03 16.24
C SER A 426 9.20 -2.96 15.24
N PHE A 427 10.48 -3.27 15.47
CA PHE A 427 11.26 -4.09 14.54
C PHE A 427 10.91 -5.58 14.59
N TYR A 428 10.41 -6.09 15.73
CA TYR A 428 9.90 -7.46 15.83
C TYR A 428 8.84 -7.76 14.77
N HIS A 429 7.96 -6.79 14.49
CA HIS A 429 6.95 -6.90 13.45
C HIS A 429 7.48 -6.51 12.06
N THR A 430 8.11 -5.33 11.93
CA THR A 430 8.51 -4.79 10.62
C THR A 430 9.46 -5.72 9.86
N ILE A 431 10.35 -6.44 10.55
CA ILE A 431 11.32 -7.34 9.92
C ILE A 431 10.61 -8.54 9.25
N PRO A 432 9.81 -9.37 9.97
CA PRO A 432 9.00 -10.41 9.33
C PRO A 432 8.07 -9.89 8.23
N TRP A 433 7.44 -8.73 8.44
CA TRP A 433 6.59 -8.09 7.43
C TRP A 433 7.32 -7.86 6.11
N ILE A 434 8.53 -7.30 6.16
CA ILE A 434 9.36 -7.12 4.97
C ILE A 434 9.86 -8.47 4.44
N ALA A 435 10.32 -9.37 5.31
CA ALA A 435 10.93 -10.64 4.92
C ALA A 435 9.97 -11.57 4.16
N VAL A 436 8.70 -11.65 4.56
CA VAL A 436 7.68 -12.42 3.83
C VAL A 436 7.47 -11.85 2.43
N ASN A 437 7.31 -10.54 2.33
CA ASN A 437 7.04 -9.87 1.05
C ASN A 437 8.27 -9.83 0.13
N ALA A 438 9.48 -9.94 0.66
CA ALA A 438 10.73 -10.05 -0.11
C ALA A 438 11.00 -11.48 -0.65
N ARG A 439 10.20 -12.48 -0.24
CA ARG A 439 10.35 -13.87 -0.67
C ARG A 439 9.16 -14.28 -1.51
N HIS A 440 9.42 -14.70 -2.74
CA HIS A 440 8.38 -15.06 -3.70
C HIS A 440 7.40 -16.11 -3.14
N ASP A 441 7.91 -17.26 -2.68
CA ASP A 441 7.06 -18.37 -2.24
C ASP A 441 6.27 -18.04 -0.96
N ALA A 442 6.89 -17.33 -0.02
CA ALA A 442 6.23 -16.90 1.21
C ALA A 442 5.13 -15.87 0.94
N SER A 443 5.40 -14.92 0.03
CA SER A 443 4.43 -13.92 -0.41
C SER A 443 3.23 -14.56 -1.11
N ILE A 444 3.47 -15.50 -2.02
CA ILE A 444 2.41 -16.25 -2.72
C ILE A 444 1.59 -17.08 -1.74
N ALA A 445 2.23 -17.87 -0.88
CA ALA A 445 1.53 -18.70 0.11
C ALA A 445 0.65 -17.86 1.05
N ARG A 446 1.15 -16.68 1.48
CA ARG A 446 0.36 -15.74 2.27
C ARG A 446 -0.81 -15.18 1.48
N TYR A 447 -0.60 -14.79 0.23
CA TYR A 447 -1.66 -14.28 -0.64
C TYR A 447 -2.77 -15.31 -0.86
N GLU A 448 -2.42 -16.55 -1.18
CA GLU A 448 -3.37 -17.63 -1.38
C GLU A 448 -4.15 -17.97 -0.10
N ASN A 449 -3.47 -18.03 1.05
CA ASN A 449 -4.15 -18.28 2.32
C ASN A 449 -5.18 -17.19 2.64
N LEU A 450 -4.88 -15.93 2.35
CA LEU A 450 -5.84 -14.83 2.48
C LEU A 450 -7.03 -15.02 1.52
N LEU A 451 -6.81 -15.43 0.27
CA LEU A 451 -7.88 -15.70 -0.70
C LEU A 451 -8.80 -16.82 -0.24
N PHE A 452 -8.25 -17.94 0.24
CA PHE A 452 -9.05 -19.05 0.76
C PHE A 452 -9.93 -18.62 1.94
N GLY A 453 -9.40 -17.79 2.85
CA GLY A 453 -10.20 -17.23 3.95
C GLY A 453 -11.34 -16.32 3.50
N LEU A 454 -11.26 -15.77 2.27
CA LEU A 454 -12.28 -14.89 1.69
C LEU A 454 -13.34 -15.63 0.87
N GLU A 455 -13.10 -16.83 0.35
CA GLU A 455 -14.06 -17.51 -0.55
C GLU A 455 -15.46 -17.68 0.07
N GLY A 456 -15.55 -17.97 1.37
CA GLY A 456 -16.83 -18.06 2.09
C GLY A 456 -17.36 -16.76 2.69
N ASN A 457 -16.50 -15.75 2.87
CA ASN A 457 -16.83 -14.52 3.62
C ASN A 457 -16.99 -13.28 2.72
N ASN A 458 -16.23 -13.22 1.63
CA ASN A 458 -16.24 -12.16 0.63
C ASN A 458 -15.88 -12.73 -0.77
N PRO A 459 -16.84 -13.43 -1.42
CA PRO A 459 -16.71 -14.00 -2.76
C PRO A 459 -16.14 -13.04 -3.80
N TRP A 460 -16.52 -11.76 -3.74
CA TRP A 460 -16.03 -10.71 -4.63
C TRP A 460 -14.52 -10.45 -4.51
N ALA A 461 -14.05 -10.31 -3.28
CA ALA A 461 -12.64 -10.10 -2.97
C ALA A 461 -11.80 -11.33 -3.36
N ALA A 462 -12.28 -12.53 -3.04
CA ALA A 462 -11.65 -13.79 -3.43
C ALA A 462 -11.57 -13.95 -4.95
N GLY A 463 -12.69 -13.80 -5.66
CA GLY A 463 -12.73 -13.88 -7.12
C GLY A 463 -11.78 -12.90 -7.79
N TYR A 464 -11.81 -11.62 -7.38
CA TYR A 464 -10.92 -10.61 -7.95
C TYR A 464 -9.45 -10.88 -7.63
N GLY A 465 -9.14 -11.37 -6.43
CA GLY A 465 -7.77 -11.68 -6.04
C GLY A 465 -7.20 -12.91 -6.75
N TRP A 466 -7.99 -13.97 -6.95
CA TRP A 466 -7.60 -15.11 -7.79
C TRP A 466 -7.38 -14.68 -9.26
N LEU A 467 -8.18 -13.74 -9.79
CA LEU A 467 -7.96 -13.15 -11.11
C LEU A 467 -6.60 -12.44 -11.20
N LYS A 468 -6.23 -11.66 -10.16
CA LYS A 468 -4.92 -11.01 -10.08
C LYS A 468 -3.78 -12.02 -10.05
N LEU A 469 -3.91 -13.07 -9.24
CA LEU A 469 -2.91 -14.14 -9.16
C LEU A 469 -2.74 -14.83 -10.52
N GLY A 470 -3.84 -15.11 -11.23
CA GLY A 470 -3.80 -15.67 -12.57
C GLY A 470 -3.08 -14.77 -13.57
N LYS A 471 -3.39 -13.47 -13.58
CA LYS A 471 -2.68 -12.46 -14.42
C LYS A 471 -1.18 -12.41 -14.10
N TYR A 472 -0.82 -12.48 -12.82
CA TYR A 472 0.58 -12.53 -12.40
C TYR A 472 1.30 -13.77 -12.93
N TRP A 473 0.72 -14.96 -12.78
CA TRP A 473 1.29 -16.19 -13.33
C TRP A 473 1.41 -16.18 -14.85
N GLN A 474 0.43 -15.61 -15.54
CA GLN A 474 0.48 -15.41 -16.98
C GLN A 474 1.66 -14.50 -17.38
N HIS A 475 1.90 -13.39 -16.66
CA HIS A 475 3.07 -12.53 -16.90
C HIS A 475 4.41 -13.25 -16.65
N LEU A 476 4.44 -14.23 -15.75
CA LEU A 476 5.59 -15.11 -15.53
C LEU A 476 5.70 -16.28 -16.51
N GLY A 477 4.75 -16.43 -17.45
CA GLY A 477 4.70 -17.54 -18.39
C GLY A 477 4.29 -18.88 -17.78
N ARG A 478 3.72 -18.88 -16.56
CA ARG A 478 3.24 -20.07 -15.86
C ARG A 478 1.77 -20.33 -16.21
N THR A 479 1.53 -20.78 -17.45
CA THR A 479 0.18 -20.91 -18.02
C THR A 479 -0.76 -21.80 -17.21
N GLU A 480 -0.30 -22.95 -16.72
CA GLU A 480 -1.15 -23.88 -15.94
C GLU A 480 -1.57 -23.27 -14.59
N ALA A 481 -0.64 -22.63 -13.89
CA ALA A 481 -0.94 -21.92 -12.64
C ALA A 481 -1.91 -20.76 -12.88
N ALA A 482 -1.77 -20.06 -14.02
CA ALA A 482 -2.69 -18.99 -14.41
C ALA A 482 -4.12 -19.53 -14.62
N LEU A 483 -4.26 -20.63 -15.38
CA LEU A 483 -5.55 -21.28 -15.62
C LEU A 483 -6.22 -21.75 -14.33
N SER A 484 -5.46 -22.42 -13.45
CA SER A 484 -5.99 -22.86 -12.15
C SER A 484 -6.48 -21.69 -11.29
N ALA A 485 -5.75 -20.57 -11.28
CA ALA A 485 -6.18 -19.36 -10.57
C ALA A 485 -7.43 -18.73 -11.21
N TYR A 486 -7.56 -18.73 -12.53
CA TYR A 486 -8.77 -18.25 -13.21
C TYR A 486 -9.99 -19.13 -12.93
N ASP A 487 -9.82 -20.45 -12.88
CA ASP A 487 -10.90 -21.36 -12.52
C ASP A 487 -11.36 -21.14 -11.08
N ARG A 488 -10.42 -20.94 -10.15
CA ARG A 488 -10.75 -20.55 -8.76
C ARG A 488 -11.40 -19.17 -8.66
N SER A 489 -11.02 -18.22 -9.51
CA SER A 489 -11.63 -16.90 -9.57
C SER A 489 -13.13 -16.99 -9.87
N ILE A 490 -13.50 -17.78 -10.88
CA ILE A 490 -14.91 -18.05 -11.21
C ILE A 490 -15.60 -18.86 -10.11
N ALA A 491 -14.96 -19.91 -9.59
CA ALA A 491 -15.54 -20.72 -8.53
C ALA A 491 -15.82 -19.93 -7.24
N ALA A 492 -14.96 -18.96 -6.92
CA ALA A 492 -15.12 -18.09 -5.76
C ALA A 492 -16.32 -17.14 -5.90
N ASN A 493 -16.70 -16.73 -7.13
CA ASN A 493 -17.88 -15.91 -7.37
C ASN A 493 -18.47 -16.17 -8.77
N PRO A 494 -19.29 -17.22 -8.92
CA PRO A 494 -19.77 -17.67 -10.22
C PRO A 494 -20.77 -16.70 -10.87
N ASP A 495 -21.40 -15.82 -10.09
CA ASP A 495 -22.37 -14.85 -10.61
C ASP A 495 -21.73 -13.53 -11.04
N TYR A 496 -20.44 -13.32 -10.74
CA TYR A 496 -19.77 -12.08 -11.08
C TYR A 496 -19.32 -12.05 -12.55
N SER A 497 -20.23 -11.58 -13.40
CA SER A 497 -20.07 -11.52 -14.86
C SER A 497 -18.76 -10.86 -15.34
N VAL A 498 -18.20 -9.91 -14.56
CA VAL A 498 -16.94 -9.23 -14.95
C VAL A 498 -15.76 -10.20 -14.92
N LEU A 499 -15.73 -11.20 -14.04
CA LEU A 499 -14.65 -12.20 -14.01
C LEU A 499 -14.56 -12.95 -15.34
N TYR A 500 -15.69 -13.42 -15.86
CA TYR A 500 -15.77 -14.06 -17.17
C TYR A 500 -15.22 -13.18 -18.29
N ARG A 501 -15.59 -11.90 -18.30
CA ARG A 501 -15.09 -10.94 -19.30
C ARG A 501 -13.58 -10.74 -19.19
N GLU A 502 -13.07 -10.54 -17.97
CA GLU A 502 -11.65 -10.30 -17.73
C GLU A 502 -10.83 -11.55 -18.08
N ILE A 503 -11.25 -12.74 -17.65
CA ILE A 503 -10.59 -14.01 -17.94
C ILE A 503 -10.67 -14.32 -19.44
N GLY A 504 -11.80 -14.09 -20.10
CA GLY A 504 -11.93 -14.24 -21.56
C GLY A 504 -10.93 -13.37 -22.31
N GLN A 505 -10.69 -12.13 -21.85
CA GLN A 505 -9.66 -11.25 -22.40
C GLN A 505 -8.25 -11.82 -22.16
N GLN A 506 -7.98 -12.41 -20.98
CA GLN A 506 -6.70 -13.09 -20.71
C GLN A 506 -6.51 -14.33 -21.61
N MET A 507 -7.57 -15.12 -21.86
CA MET A 507 -7.51 -16.26 -22.77
C MET A 507 -7.21 -15.86 -24.21
N LEU A 508 -7.74 -14.73 -24.68
CA LEU A 508 -7.37 -14.17 -25.98
C LEU A 508 -5.87 -13.81 -26.06
N GLU A 509 -5.33 -13.22 -25.00
CA GLU A 509 -3.90 -12.86 -24.92
C GLU A 509 -2.99 -14.09 -24.89
N LEU A 510 -3.46 -15.20 -24.31
CA LEU A 510 -2.79 -16.50 -24.33
C LEU A 510 -2.98 -17.27 -25.64
N GLY A 511 -3.84 -16.81 -26.55
CA GLY A 511 -4.20 -17.53 -27.77
C GLY A 511 -5.07 -18.78 -27.55
N ARG A 512 -5.64 -18.95 -26.35
CA ARG A 512 -6.58 -20.03 -26.00
C ARG A 512 -7.99 -19.64 -26.42
N LEU A 513 -8.19 -19.64 -27.74
CA LEU A 513 -9.38 -19.07 -28.39
C LEU A 513 -10.66 -19.85 -28.07
N ASP A 514 -10.55 -21.16 -27.89
CA ASP A 514 -11.60 -22.05 -27.41
C ASP A 514 -12.10 -21.62 -26.02
N LEU A 515 -11.19 -21.50 -25.05
CA LEU A 515 -11.51 -21.06 -23.69
C LEU A 515 -12.00 -19.60 -23.68
N ALA A 516 -11.45 -18.73 -24.53
CA ALA A 516 -11.92 -17.35 -24.63
C ALA A 516 -13.40 -17.29 -25.05
N VAL A 517 -13.82 -18.10 -26.03
CA VAL A 517 -15.23 -18.20 -26.44
C VAL A 517 -16.09 -18.68 -25.29
N GLU A 518 -15.68 -19.73 -24.59
CA GLU A 518 -16.38 -20.25 -23.41
C GLU A 518 -16.57 -19.17 -22.33
N ARG A 519 -15.50 -18.45 -21.96
CA ARG A 519 -15.58 -17.41 -20.93
C ARG A 519 -16.44 -16.22 -21.38
N PHE A 520 -16.35 -15.77 -22.63
CA PHE A 520 -17.24 -14.69 -23.10
C PHE A 520 -18.70 -15.13 -23.26
N GLN A 521 -18.95 -16.42 -23.47
CA GLN A 521 -20.29 -16.96 -23.43
C GLN A 521 -20.85 -16.89 -22.01
N GLY A 522 -20.09 -17.29 -20.99
CA GLY A 522 -20.47 -17.08 -19.58
C GLY A 522 -20.71 -15.60 -19.25
N PHE A 523 -19.90 -14.67 -19.78
CA PHE A 523 -20.16 -13.23 -19.60
C PHE A 523 -21.52 -12.79 -20.18
N LEU A 524 -21.89 -13.32 -21.34
CA LEU A 524 -23.20 -13.05 -21.95
C LEU A 524 -24.35 -13.70 -21.17
N GLU A 525 -24.18 -14.92 -20.67
CA GLU A 525 -25.18 -15.65 -19.88
C GLU A 525 -25.46 -14.94 -18.54
N HIS A 526 -24.42 -14.53 -17.82
CA HIS A 526 -24.55 -13.83 -16.53
C HIS A 526 -24.88 -12.34 -16.66
N ASN A 527 -24.68 -11.73 -17.84
CA ASN A 527 -25.00 -10.32 -18.06
C ASN A 527 -25.46 -10.05 -19.51
N PRO A 528 -26.67 -10.49 -19.88
CA PRO A 528 -27.15 -10.46 -21.25
C PRO A 528 -27.50 -9.05 -21.76
N THR A 529 -27.76 -8.11 -20.85
CA THR A 529 -28.14 -6.73 -21.17
C THR A 529 -26.93 -5.80 -21.29
N ASN A 530 -25.75 -6.23 -20.88
CA ASN A 530 -24.55 -5.42 -21.02
C ASN A 530 -24.17 -5.29 -22.51
N PRO A 531 -24.05 -4.06 -23.04
CA PRO A 531 -23.79 -3.85 -24.46
C PRO A 531 -22.44 -4.41 -24.91
N GLY A 532 -21.52 -4.67 -23.99
CA GLY A 532 -20.21 -5.27 -24.26
C GLY A 532 -20.19 -6.80 -24.38
N SER A 533 -21.24 -7.51 -23.94
CA SER A 533 -21.24 -8.98 -23.87
C SER A 533 -21.25 -9.66 -25.25
N LYS A 534 -22.23 -9.33 -26.09
CA LYS A 534 -22.32 -9.88 -27.45
C LYS A 534 -21.11 -9.50 -28.34
N PRO A 535 -20.60 -8.24 -28.33
CA PRO A 535 -19.41 -7.89 -29.10
C PRO A 535 -18.15 -8.65 -28.67
N ALA A 536 -17.97 -8.86 -27.37
CA ALA A 536 -16.82 -9.60 -26.85
C ALA A 536 -16.83 -11.07 -27.30
N LEU A 537 -17.99 -11.74 -27.20
CA LEU A 537 -18.16 -13.11 -27.68
C LEU A 537 -17.97 -13.21 -29.20
N ALA A 538 -18.58 -12.31 -29.97
CA ALA A 538 -18.42 -12.30 -31.43
C ALA A 538 -16.96 -12.09 -31.85
N LYS A 539 -16.21 -11.22 -31.15
CA LYS A 539 -14.78 -11.02 -31.37
C LYS A 539 -13.98 -12.31 -31.13
N ALA A 540 -14.23 -13.01 -30.02
CA ALA A 540 -13.54 -14.25 -29.69
C ALA A 540 -13.85 -15.37 -30.70
N ARG A 541 -15.14 -15.58 -31.02
CA ARG A 541 -15.57 -16.57 -32.04
C ARG A 541 -14.93 -16.30 -33.39
N LYS A 542 -14.80 -15.02 -33.77
CA LYS A 542 -14.16 -14.64 -35.03
C LYS A 542 -12.68 -15.01 -35.08
N LEU A 543 -11.94 -14.72 -34.00
CA LEU A 543 -10.54 -15.10 -33.89
C LEU A 543 -10.39 -16.63 -33.92
N TYR A 544 -11.27 -17.34 -33.20
CA TYR A 544 -11.27 -18.80 -33.18
C TYR A 544 -11.56 -19.40 -34.56
N ALA A 545 -12.57 -18.89 -35.28
CA ALA A 545 -12.92 -19.32 -36.63
C ALA A 545 -11.72 -19.20 -37.58
N LYS A 546 -11.03 -18.04 -37.58
CA LYS A 546 -9.84 -17.82 -38.42
C LYS A 546 -8.69 -18.77 -38.06
N HIS A 547 -8.52 -19.07 -36.77
CA HIS A 547 -7.52 -20.04 -36.32
C HIS A 547 -7.85 -21.47 -36.78
N LEU A 548 -9.12 -21.88 -36.68
CA LEU A 548 -9.61 -23.18 -37.17
C LEU A 548 -9.46 -23.31 -38.70
N GLU A 549 -9.75 -22.24 -39.45
CA GLU A 549 -9.47 -22.19 -40.90
C GLU A 549 -7.99 -22.45 -41.21
N TRP A 550 -7.09 -21.81 -40.46
CA TRP A 550 -5.65 -22.00 -40.62
C TRP A 550 -5.21 -23.43 -40.30
N GLN A 551 -5.85 -24.08 -39.33
CA GLN A 551 -5.64 -25.50 -39.01
C GLN A 551 -6.32 -26.47 -39.99
N GLY A 552 -7.04 -25.99 -41.01
CA GLY A 552 -7.80 -26.84 -41.94
C GLY A 552 -9.11 -27.40 -41.39
N ARG A 553 -9.53 -27.00 -40.19
CA ARG A 553 -10.75 -27.45 -39.50
C ARG A 553 -11.97 -26.66 -39.97
N GLY A 554 -12.29 -26.78 -41.26
CA GLY A 554 -13.29 -25.96 -41.94
C GLY A 554 -14.70 -26.09 -41.36
N GLN A 555 -15.15 -27.29 -40.98
CA GLN A 555 -16.49 -27.47 -40.42
C GLN A 555 -16.69 -26.70 -39.11
N GLU A 556 -15.70 -26.75 -38.21
CA GLU A 556 -15.74 -26.02 -36.94
C GLU A 556 -15.62 -24.51 -37.13
N ALA A 557 -14.79 -24.06 -38.08
CA ALA A 557 -14.72 -22.65 -38.45
C ALA A 557 -16.06 -22.12 -38.97
N ALA A 558 -16.76 -22.90 -39.80
CA ALA A 558 -18.10 -22.55 -40.29
C ALA A 558 -19.11 -22.45 -39.13
N ALA A 559 -19.05 -23.36 -38.16
CA ALA A 559 -19.90 -23.30 -36.97
C ALA A 559 -19.68 -22.02 -36.15
N GLN A 560 -18.42 -21.58 -36.00
CA GLN A 560 -18.11 -20.33 -35.30
C GLN A 560 -18.63 -19.09 -36.06
N TYR A 561 -18.51 -19.06 -37.39
CA TYR A 561 -19.08 -17.98 -38.19
C TYR A 561 -20.61 -17.95 -38.15
N GLN A 562 -21.25 -19.12 -38.19
CA GLN A 562 -22.70 -19.22 -38.04
C GLN A 562 -23.16 -18.67 -36.69
N ALA A 563 -22.49 -19.06 -35.60
CA ALA A 563 -22.80 -18.55 -34.26
C ALA A 563 -22.65 -17.02 -34.13
N ILE A 564 -21.76 -16.38 -34.91
CA ILE A 564 -21.68 -14.91 -34.97
C ILE A 564 -22.91 -14.32 -35.67
N LEU A 565 -23.38 -14.94 -36.76
CA LEU A 565 -24.58 -14.51 -37.48
C LEU A 565 -25.85 -14.71 -36.66
N ASP A 566 -25.88 -15.71 -35.77
CA ASP A 566 -26.97 -15.93 -34.84
C ASP A 566 -27.03 -14.80 -33.78
N LEU A 567 -25.87 -14.26 -33.36
CA LEU A 567 -25.79 -13.10 -32.48
C LEU A 567 -26.12 -11.78 -33.20
N TYR A 568 -25.71 -11.67 -34.46
CA TYR A 568 -25.81 -10.48 -35.30
C TYR A 568 -26.19 -10.85 -36.74
N PRO A 569 -27.50 -10.96 -37.03
CA PRO A 569 -27.97 -11.21 -38.38
C PRO A 569 -27.43 -10.14 -39.34
N GLY A 570 -26.74 -10.58 -40.40
CA GLY A 570 -26.19 -9.68 -41.41
C GLY A 570 -24.81 -9.11 -41.13
N GLN A 571 -24.03 -9.63 -40.16
CA GLN A 571 -22.64 -9.20 -39.98
C GLN A 571 -21.79 -9.56 -41.23
N PRO A 572 -21.30 -8.59 -42.02
CA PRO A 572 -20.70 -8.88 -43.33
C PRO A 572 -19.44 -9.74 -43.26
N GLU A 573 -18.60 -9.51 -42.24
CA GLU A 573 -17.34 -10.26 -42.07
C GLU A 573 -17.59 -11.75 -41.79
N ALA A 574 -18.60 -12.08 -40.96
CA ALA A 574 -18.97 -13.47 -40.70
C ALA A 574 -19.65 -14.15 -41.91
N GLN A 575 -20.47 -13.43 -42.68
CA GLN A 575 -21.03 -13.96 -43.92
C GLN A 575 -19.95 -14.32 -44.94
N ALA A 576 -19.00 -13.40 -45.17
CA ALA A 576 -17.86 -13.62 -46.05
C ALA A 576 -16.97 -14.77 -45.55
N GLY A 577 -16.75 -14.86 -44.24
CA GLY A 577 -16.04 -15.97 -43.61
C GLY A 577 -16.72 -17.32 -43.85
N LEU A 578 -18.01 -17.42 -43.55
CA LEU A 578 -18.80 -18.64 -43.72
C LEU A 578 -18.85 -19.10 -45.19
N ALA A 579 -19.09 -18.19 -46.13
CA ALA A 579 -19.13 -18.49 -47.56
C ALA A 579 -17.77 -19.03 -48.05
N ARG A 580 -16.67 -18.39 -47.66
CA ARG A 580 -15.31 -18.83 -48.00
C ARG A 580 -15.01 -20.24 -47.49
N VAL A 581 -15.37 -20.53 -46.24
CA VAL A 581 -15.13 -21.83 -45.63
C VAL A 581 -15.97 -22.94 -46.28
N ARG A 582 -17.26 -22.68 -46.55
CA ARG A 582 -18.14 -23.63 -47.24
C ARG A 582 -17.67 -23.95 -48.64
N ALA A 583 -17.24 -22.95 -49.41
CA ALA A 583 -16.70 -23.16 -50.75
C ALA A 583 -15.44 -24.07 -50.73
N LYS A 584 -14.56 -23.91 -49.74
CA LYS A 584 -13.39 -24.79 -49.58
C LYS A 584 -13.76 -26.23 -49.19
N LEU A 585 -14.77 -26.41 -48.34
CA LEU A 585 -15.26 -27.75 -47.97
C LEU A 585 -15.85 -28.48 -49.18
N GLN A 586 -16.72 -27.82 -49.94
CA GLN A 586 -17.31 -28.37 -51.17
C GLN A 586 -16.25 -28.72 -52.23
N ALA A 587 -15.23 -27.87 -52.40
CA ALA A 587 -14.13 -28.14 -53.33
C ALA A 587 -13.18 -29.26 -52.86
N GLY A 588 -13.12 -29.54 -51.55
CA GLY A 588 -12.37 -30.66 -50.99
C GLY A 588 -13.09 -31.99 -51.12
N GLU A 589 -14.41 -32.00 -50.91
CA GLU A 589 -15.29 -33.15 -51.12
C GLU A 589 -15.35 -33.56 -52.61
N ALA A 590 -15.36 -32.59 -53.53
CA ALA A 590 -15.33 -32.86 -54.97
C ALA A 590 -13.98 -33.41 -55.50
N LYS A 591 -12.95 -33.53 -54.65
CA LYS A 591 -11.60 -34.04 -55.00
C LYS A 591 -11.27 -35.40 -54.39
N GLN A 592 -12.16 -36.00 -53.60
CA GLN A 592 -12.04 -37.39 -53.18
C GLN A 592 -12.78 -38.28 -54.19
N PRO A 593 -12.10 -39.19 -54.91
CA PRO A 593 -12.70 -40.01 -55.95
C PRO A 593 -13.70 -41.05 -55.42
#